data_AF-A0A6M3K1F7-F1
#
_entry.id   AF-A0A6M3K1F7-F1
#
_cell.length_a   1.000
_cell.length_b   1.000
_cell.length_c   1.000
_cell.angle_alpha   90.00
_cell.angle_beta   90.00
_cell.angle_gamma   90.00
#
_symmetry.space_group_name_H-M   'P 1'
#
loop_
_entity.id
_entity.type
_entity.pdbx_description
1 polymer ?
#
loop_
_entity_poly.entity_id
_entity_poly.type
_entity_poly.pdbx_seq_one_letter_code
_entity_poly.pdbx_strand_id
1 'polypeptide(L)' 'MTTENIYSPIKDLSIRDHIKDSNIWNHAYTEEEHRKFRDGTIKKWFKYTIKFDGLIPIMVTKIEIL' A
#
# COMPACT_ATOMS: atom_id res chain seq x y z
N MET A 1 4.08 -16.13 7.00
CA MET A 1 3.78 -15.24 5.87
C MET A 1 2.30 -14.90 5.81
N THR A 2 1.96 -13.61 5.77
CA THR A 2 0.59 -13.08 5.64
C THR A 2 0.49 -12.24 4.37
N THR A 3 -0.71 -12.11 3.81
CA THR A 3 -0.97 -11.20 2.69
C THR A 3 -1.93 -10.14 3.15
N GLU A 4 -1.51 -8.88 3.05
CA GLU A 4 -2.27 -7.73 3.57
C GLU A 4 -2.43 -6.67 2.49
N ASN A 5 -3.51 -5.89 2.61
CA ASN A 5 -3.79 -4.79 1.70
C ASN A 5 -3.36 -3.48 2.35
N ILE A 6 -2.39 -2.82 1.73
CA ILE A 6 -1.90 -1.51 2.12
C ILE A 6 -2.46 -0.48 1.15
N TYR A 7 -2.96 0.62 1.70
CA TYR A 7 -3.56 1.71 0.95
C TYR A 7 -2.64 2.91 1.05
N SER A 8 -2.31 3.53 -0.09
CA SER A 8 -1.48 4.73 -0.12
C SER A 8 -1.97 5.70 -1.20
N PRO A 9 -1.90 7.02 -0.95
CA PRO A 9 -2.16 8.04 -1.98
C PRO A 9 -0.98 8.15 -2.97
N ILE A 10 0.17 7.58 -2.64
CA ILE A 10 1.36 7.61 -3.49
C ILE A 10 1.26 6.48 -4.50
N LYS A 11 1.46 6.83 -5.77
CA LYS A 11 1.53 5.87 -6.88
C LYS A 11 2.97 5.39 -7.04
N ASP A 12 3.19 4.09 -6.85
CA ASP A 12 4.46 3.45 -7.15
C ASP A 12 4.22 2.11 -7.85
N LEU A 13 4.29 2.13 -9.18
CA LEU A 13 4.08 0.92 -9.99
C LEU A 13 5.28 -0.02 -9.98
N SER A 14 6.46 0.50 -9.63
CA SER A 14 7.73 -0.23 -9.65
C SER A 14 8.09 -0.78 -8.28
N ILE A 15 7.26 -0.60 -7.25
CA ILE A 15 7.45 -1.12 -5.89
C ILE A 15 7.81 -2.61 -5.82
N ARG A 16 7.47 -3.40 -6.84
CA ARG A 16 7.88 -4.81 -6.93
C ARG A 16 9.40 -4.99 -6.92
N ASP A 17 10.15 -4.04 -7.47
CA ASP A 17 11.60 -4.07 -7.58
C ASP A 17 12.31 -3.45 -6.36
N HIS A 18 11.66 -2.50 -5.67
CA HIS A 18 12.24 -1.75 -4.55
C HIS A 18 11.30 -1.68 -3.34
N ILE A 19 10.69 -2.81 -2.98
CA ILE A 19 9.63 -2.87 -1.95
C ILE A 19 10.03 -2.24 -0.62
N LYS A 20 11.31 -2.30 -0.21
CA LYS A 20 11.76 -1.74 1.08
C LYS A 20 11.98 -0.22 1.05
N ASP A 21 12.30 0.31 -0.12
CA ASP A 21 12.70 1.70 -0.33
C ASP A 21 11.58 2.56 -0.96
N SER A 22 10.40 1.95 -1.16
CA SER A 22 9.28 2.64 -1.79
C SER A 22 8.73 3.77 -0.91
N ASN A 23 8.42 4.90 -1.55
CA ASN A 23 7.84 6.04 -0.87
C ASN A 23 6.42 5.79 -0.35
N ILE A 24 5.76 4.70 -0.74
CA ILE A 24 4.41 4.39 -0.25
C ILE A 24 4.38 4.20 1.27
N TRP A 25 5.50 3.77 1.89
CA TRP A 25 5.56 3.51 3.32
C TRP A 25 5.43 4.78 4.17
N ASN A 26 5.81 5.94 3.61
CA ASN A 26 5.60 7.22 4.27
C ASN A 26 4.11 7.55 4.48
N HIS A 27 3.25 6.96 3.65
CA HIS A 27 1.81 7.15 3.66
C HIS A 27 1.11 5.80 3.43
N ALA A 28 1.49 4.80 4.23
CA ALA A 28 0.90 3.47 4.20
C ALA A 28 -0.18 3.37 5.27
N TYR A 29 -1.38 3.01 4.84
CA TYR A 29 -2.54 2.93 5.70
C TYR A 29 -3.19 1.55 5.59
N THR A 30 -3.74 1.09 6.70
CA THR A 30 -4.61 -0.09 6.73
C THR A 30 -5.95 0.19 6.07
N GLU A 31 -6.75 -0.85 5.82
CA GLU A 31 -8.09 -0.67 5.26
C GLU A 31 -8.99 0.19 6.15
N GLU A 32 -8.90 0.03 7.47
CA GLU A 32 -9.69 0.79 8.43
C GLU A 32 -9.32 2.27 8.43
N GLU A 33 -8.02 2.58 8.36
CA GLU A 33 -7.54 3.96 8.25
C GLU A 33 -7.93 4.59 6.91
N HIS A 34 -7.74 3.87 5.80
CA HIS A 34 -8.16 4.32 4.48
C HIS A 34 -9.65 4.66 4.45
N ARG A 35 -10.52 3.86 5.08
CA ARG A 35 -11.95 4.17 5.20
C ARG A 35 -12.22 5.49 5.90
N LYS A 36 -11.41 5.86 6.91
CA LYS A 36 -11.53 7.16 7.61
C LYS A 36 -11.05 8.33 6.73
N PHE A 37 -10.10 8.11 5.84
CA PHE A 37 -9.58 9.14 4.94
C PHE A 37 -10.34 9.29 3.62
N ARG A 38 -11.26 8.36 3.31
CA ARG A 38 -12.05 8.37 2.07
C ARG A 38 -12.94 9.61 1.94
N ASP A 39 -13.37 10.20 3.05
CA ASP A 39 -14.14 11.45 3.09
C ASP A 39 -13.28 12.74 2.91
N GLY A 40 -11.96 12.59 2.73
CA GLY A 40 -11.00 13.70 2.66
C GLY A 40 -10.62 14.19 1.26
N THR A 41 -9.67 15.13 1.22
CA THR A 41 -9.19 15.88 0.04
C THR A 41 -8.44 15.03 -1.00
N ILE A 42 -8.06 13.79 -0.66
CA ILE A 42 -7.25 12.92 -1.51
C ILE A 42 -8.15 12.24 -2.56
N LYS A 43 -8.02 12.70 -3.81
CA LYS A 43 -8.86 12.26 -4.93
C LYS A 43 -8.51 10.90 -5.52
N LYS A 44 -7.33 10.34 -5.22
CA LYS A 44 -6.86 9.08 -5.81
C LYS A 44 -6.12 8.26 -4.77
N TRP A 45 -6.47 6.99 -4.71
CA TRP A 45 -5.87 6.02 -3.82
C TRP A 45 -5.37 4.83 -4.61
N PHE A 46 -4.32 4.20 -4.09
CA PHE A 46 -3.73 3.01 -4.65
C PHE A 46 -3.73 1.92 -3.59
N LYS A 47 -4.21 0.74 -3.97
CA LYS A 47 -4.22 -0.45 -3.14
C LYS A 47 -3.09 -1.37 -3.57
N TYR A 48 -2.24 -1.71 -2.63
CA TYR A 48 -1.12 -2.62 -2.78
C TYR A 48 -1.40 -3.88 -1.98
N THR A 49 -1.50 -5.02 -2.66
CA THR A 49 -1.55 -6.31 -1.98
C THR A 49 -0.12 -6.80 -1.78
N ILE A 50 0.30 -6.87 -0.52
CA ILE A 50 1.69 -7.14 -0.14
C ILE A 50 1.74 -8.39 0.73
N LYS A 51 2.68 -9.29 0.42
CA LYS A 51 3.06 -10.39 1.28
C LYS A 51 4.07 -9.91 2.32
N PHE A 52 3.83 -10.25 3.57
CA PHE A 52 4.71 -9.99 4.68
C PHE A 52 5.23 -11.31 5.26
N ASP A 53 6.49 -11.29 5.69
CA ASP A 53 7.07 -12.30 6.56
C ASP A 53 7.36 -11.68 7.92
N GLY A 54 6.42 -11.86 8.86
CA GLY A 54 6.38 -11.09 10.09
C GLY A 54 6.12 -9.61 9.79
N LEU A 55 7.02 -8.72 10.23
CA LEU A 55 6.94 -7.27 9.97
C LEU A 55 7.64 -6.84 8.68
N ILE A 56 8.21 -7.79 7.92
CA ILE A 56 9.04 -7.48 6.76
C ILE A 56 8.19 -7.66 5.49
N PRO A 57 8.01 -6.62 4.66
CA PRO A 57 7.37 -6.77 3.36
C PRO A 57 8.33 -7.52 2.42
N ILE A 58 7.84 -8.61 1.81
CA ILE A 58 8.65 -9.46 0.95
C ILE A 58 8.29 -9.34 -0.53
N MET A 59 7.02 -9.11 -0.86
CA MET A 59 6.58 -9.10 -2.26
C MET A 59 5.25 -8.36 -2.45
N VAL A 60 5.16 -7.54 -3.50
CA VAL A 60 3.90 -6.96 -3.95
C VAL A 60 3.27 -7.84 -5.01
N THR A 61 2.11 -8.42 -4.71
CA THR A 61 1.40 -9.31 -5.62
C THR A 61 0.49 -8.55 -6.58
N LYS A 62 -0.21 -7.53 -6.09
CA LYS A 62 -1.20 -6.77 -6.87
C LYS A 62 -1.13 -5.28 -6.57
N ILE A 63 -1.41 -4.46 -7.58
CA ILE A 63 -1.55 -3.02 -7.46
C ILE A 63 -2.86 -2.64 -8.16
N GLU A 64 -3.74 -1.94 -7.46
CA GLU A 64 -5.04 -1.49 -7.96
C GLU A 64 -5.22 0.02 -7.73
N ILE A 65 -5.91 0.68 -8.66
CA ILE A 65 -6.27 2.10 -8.55
C ILE A 65 -7.71 2.15 -8.05
N LEU A 66 -7.96 2.94 -7.00
CA LEU A 66 -9.27 3.11 -6.36
C LEU A 66 -9.90 4.47 -6.68
#